data_AF-A0A967F9V5-F1
#
_entry.id   AF-A0A967F9V5-F1
#
_cell.length_a   1.000
_cell.length_b   1.000
_cell.length_c   1.000
_cell.angle_alpha   90.00
_cell.angle_beta   90.00
_cell.angle_gamma   90.00
#
_symmetry.space_group_name_H-M   'P 1'
#
loop_
_entity.id
_entity.type
_entity.pdbx_description
1 polymer ?
#
loop_
_entity_poly.entity_id
_entity_poly.type
_entity_poly.pdbx_seq_one_letter_code
_entity_poly.pdbx_strand_id
1 'polypeptide(L)'
;MNNYIGQSMKRVEDPRFIQGRGKYVANLTLPDMAYLAIKRSPHAHAKIKSIDTSAAEALEGVIDVLTKEDMLAPTSPCGPLPCGWQVPNIRIPNADAFAID
;
A
#
# COMPACT_ATOMS: atom_id res chain seq x y z
N MET A 1 35.11 -17.72 -23.31
CA MET A 1 35.08 -18.02 -21.86
C MET A 1 34.60 -16.76 -21.15
N ASN A 2 33.49 -16.82 -20.40
CA ASN A 2 32.90 -15.63 -19.77
C ASN A 2 33.79 -15.14 -18.63
N ASN A 3 34.55 -14.06 -18.87
CA ASN A 3 35.66 -13.58 -18.03
C ASN A 3 35.19 -12.81 -16.77
N TYR A 4 33.95 -12.99 -16.33
CA TYR A 4 33.30 -12.20 -15.28
C TYR A 4 32.89 -13.03 -14.06
N ILE A 5 32.79 -14.35 -14.19
CA ILE A 5 32.39 -15.24 -13.10
C ILE A 5 33.56 -15.38 -12.12
N GLY A 6 33.31 -15.10 -10.83
CA GLY A 6 34.31 -15.18 -9.76
C GLY A 6 35.17 -13.93 -9.56
N GLN A 7 34.97 -12.87 -10.35
CA GLN A 7 35.72 -11.62 -10.19
C GLN A 7 35.00 -10.62 -9.26
N SER A 8 35.78 -9.86 -8.49
CA SER A 8 35.28 -8.75 -7.68
C SER A 8 35.07 -7.50 -8.54
N MET A 9 33.91 -7.44 -9.21
CA MET A 9 33.53 -6.32 -10.05
C MET A 9 32.94 -5.17 -9.22
N LYS A 10 33.15 -3.92 -9.65
CA LYS A 10 32.44 -2.77 -9.08
C LYS A 10 30.96 -2.84 -9.44
N ARG A 11 30.10 -2.43 -8.52
CA ARG A 11 28.65 -2.43 -8.71
C ARG A 11 28.22 -1.30 -9.62
N VAL A 12 27.29 -1.57 -10.53
CA VAL A 12 26.74 -0.55 -11.45
C VAL A 12 25.86 0.45 -10.74
N GLU A 13 25.34 0.09 -9.56
CA GLU A 13 24.42 0.88 -8.77
C GLU A 13 25.13 1.89 -7.85
N ASP A 14 26.41 1.69 -7.55
CA ASP A 14 27.19 2.54 -6.64
C ASP A 14 27.10 4.02 -7.00
N PRO A 15 27.31 4.45 -8.26
CA PRO A 15 27.30 5.87 -8.60
C PRO A 15 26.00 6.57 -8.23
N ARG A 16 24.83 5.94 -8.47
CA ARG A 16 23.55 6.58 -8.13
C ARG A 16 23.28 6.59 -6.63
N PHE A 17 23.70 5.56 -5.90
CA PHE A 17 23.43 5.46 -4.47
C PHE A 17 24.33 6.37 -3.63
N ILE A 18 25.64 6.38 -3.90
CA ILE A 18 26.59 7.17 -3.10
C ILE A 18 26.52 8.68 -3.40
N GLN A 19 25.82 9.07 -4.46
CA GLN A 19 25.62 10.47 -4.85
C GLN A 19 24.23 10.99 -4.45
N GLY A 20 23.42 10.21 -3.73
CA GLY A 20 22.04 10.60 -3.39
C GLY A 20 21.09 10.69 -4.60
N ARG A 21 21.47 10.09 -5.73
CA ARG A 21 20.69 10.05 -6.99
C ARG A 21 19.84 8.78 -7.11
N GLY A 22 19.76 7.99 -6.04
CA GLY A 22 18.86 6.85 -5.96
C GLY A 22 17.42 7.32 -5.97
N LYS A 23 16.57 6.72 -6.81
CA LYS A 23 15.12 6.91 -6.78
C LYS A 23 14.51 5.80 -5.93
N TYR A 24 13.73 6.20 -4.93
CA TYR A 24 13.00 5.35 -4.01
C TYR A 24 11.56 5.86 -3.96
N VAL A 25 10.60 5.02 -3.57
CA VAL A 25 9.18 5.41 -3.56
C VAL A 25 8.95 6.72 -2.80
N ALA A 26 9.63 6.90 -1.66
CA ALA A 26 9.48 8.08 -0.81
C ALA A 26 10.07 9.38 -1.37
N ASN A 27 10.89 9.34 -2.44
CA ASN A 27 11.47 10.54 -3.06
C ASN A 27 10.95 10.80 -4.48
N LEU A 28 9.85 10.14 -4.85
CA LEU A 28 9.10 10.46 -6.05
C LEU A 28 8.19 11.67 -5.78
N THR A 29 8.04 12.51 -6.79
CA THR A 29 7.06 13.60 -6.80
C THR A 29 6.43 13.63 -8.18
N LEU A 30 5.11 13.56 -8.23
CA LEU A 30 4.31 13.58 -9.45
C LEU A 30 3.37 14.79 -9.42
N PRO A 31 2.97 15.33 -10.58
CA PRO A 31 1.86 16.28 -10.64
C PRO A 31 0.62 15.70 -9.95
N ASP A 32 -0.08 16.53 -9.18
CA ASP A 32 -1.32 16.18 -8.48
C ASP A 32 -1.21 14.99 -7.50
N MET A 33 0.00 14.73 -6.99
CA MET A 33 0.24 13.65 -6.02
C MET A 33 -0.46 13.93 -4.68
N ALA A 34 -1.42 13.08 -4.33
CA ALA A 34 -2.04 13.04 -3.01
C ALA A 34 -1.21 12.22 -2.01
N TYR A 35 -1.46 12.45 -0.72
CA TYR A 35 -0.91 11.66 0.38
C TYR A 35 -2.03 10.92 1.09
N LEU A 36 -1.73 9.72 1.57
CA LEU A 36 -2.68 8.89 2.32
C LEU A 36 -2.11 8.53 3.69
N ALA A 37 -2.97 8.58 4.70
CA ALA A 37 -2.71 8.06 6.03
C ALA A 37 -3.78 7.04 6.41
N ILE A 38 -3.38 6.00 7.14
CA ILE A 38 -4.30 4.92 7.57
C ILE A 38 -4.56 5.08 9.07
N LYS A 39 -5.83 5.32 9.44
CA LYS A 39 -6.26 5.23 10.83
C LYS A 39 -6.32 3.76 11.25
N ARG A 40 -5.49 3.37 12.22
CA ARG A 40 -5.41 2.00 12.73
C ARG A 40 -6.27 1.83 13.98
N SER A 41 -6.78 0.61 14.17
CA SER A 41 -7.49 0.22 15.39
C SER A 41 -6.58 0.36 16.61
N PRO A 42 -7.05 0.98 17.70
CA PRO A 42 -6.37 0.92 19.00
C PRO A 42 -6.69 -0.38 19.77
N HIS A 43 -7.65 -1.17 19.29
CA HIS A 43 -8.09 -2.41 19.91
C HIS A 43 -7.50 -3.63 19.19
N ALA A 44 -6.97 -4.59 19.95
CA ALA A 44 -6.44 -5.83 19.40
C ALA A 44 -7.53 -6.71 18.76
N HIS A 45 -8.75 -6.68 19.33
CA HIS A 45 -9.92 -7.36 18.79
C HIS A 45 -11.20 -6.64 19.24
N ALA A 46 -11.99 -6.17 18.28
CA ALA A 46 -13.26 -5.48 18.52
C ALA A 46 -14.10 -5.51 17.23
N LYS A 47 -15.41 -5.28 17.36
CA LYS A 47 -16.30 -5.01 16.22
C LYS A 47 -16.38 -3.51 15.98
N ILE A 48 -16.39 -3.08 14.72
CA ILE A 48 -16.59 -1.70 14.29
C ILE A 48 -18.09 -1.40 14.28
N LYS A 49 -18.59 -0.79 15.36
CA LYS A 49 -19.99 -0.35 15.44
C LYS A 49 -20.29 0.80 14.49
N SER A 50 -19.40 1.78 14.44
CA SER A 50 -19.52 3.00 13.64
C SER A 50 -18.17 3.68 13.49
N ILE A 51 -18.00 4.43 12.40
CA ILE A 51 -16.89 5.35 12.16
C ILE A 51 -17.53 6.70 11.85
N ASP A 52 -17.08 7.75 12.53
CA ASP A 52 -17.49 9.13 12.22
C ASP A 52 -16.32 9.83 11.51
N THR A 53 -16.54 10.17 10.24
CA THR A 53 -15.55 10.80 9.35
C THR A 53 -15.74 12.31 9.23
N SER A 54 -16.83 12.86 9.78
CA SER A 54 -17.28 14.25 9.55
C SER A 54 -16.21 15.29 9.86
N ALA A 55 -15.49 15.10 10.97
CA ALA A 55 -14.42 16.02 11.37
C ALA A 55 -13.22 15.99 10.42
N ALA A 56 -12.90 14.84 9.83
CA ALA A 56 -11.81 14.70 8.88
C ALA A 56 -12.19 15.27 7.51
N GLU A 57 -13.39 14.98 7.03
CA GLU A 57 -13.93 15.51 5.76
C GLU A 57 -14.05 17.04 5.76
N ALA A 58 -14.29 17.65 6.93
CA ALA A 58 -14.40 19.10 7.06
C ALA A 58 -13.06 19.85 7.00
N LEU A 59 -11.91 19.16 7.03
CA LEU A 59 -10.59 19.80 7.01
C LEU A 59 -10.21 20.25 5.60
N GLU A 60 -9.71 21.47 5.48
CA GLU A 60 -9.17 21.99 4.23
C GLU A 60 -8.00 21.13 3.73
N GLY A 61 -8.05 20.74 2.46
CA GLY A 61 -7.02 19.91 1.82
C GLY A 61 -7.24 18.40 1.94
N VAL A 62 -8.26 17.95 2.68
CA VAL A 62 -8.69 16.54 2.63
C VAL A 62 -9.45 16.30 1.33
N ILE A 63 -8.97 15.34 0.55
CA ILE A 63 -9.58 14.97 -0.74
C ILE A 63 -10.74 13.98 -0.51
N ASP A 64 -10.52 12.99 0.36
CA ASP A 64 -11.49 11.92 0.62
C ASP A 64 -11.17 11.20 1.95
N VAL A 65 -12.19 10.56 2.55
CA VAL A 65 -12.06 9.71 3.75
C VAL A 65 -12.70 8.36 3.50
N LEU A 66 -11.87 7.38 3.13
CA LEU A 66 -12.34 6.06 2.73
C LEU A 66 -12.63 5.15 3.94
N THR A 67 -13.77 4.47 3.88
CA THR A 67 -14.31 3.58 4.92
C THR A 67 -14.72 2.23 4.33
N LYS A 68 -15.37 1.38 5.14
CA LYS A 68 -15.83 0.06 4.68
C LYS A 68 -16.89 0.18 3.60
N GLU A 69 -17.70 1.23 3.64
CA GLU A 69 -18.77 1.49 2.69
C GLU A 69 -18.20 1.62 1.27
N ASP A 70 -17.05 2.29 1.13
CA ASP A 70 -16.34 2.44 -0.14
C ASP A 70 -15.74 1.13 -0.63
N MET A 71 -15.26 0.28 0.29
CA MET A 71 -14.67 -1.02 -0.05
C MET A 71 -15.73 -2.04 -0.49
N LEU A 72 -16.90 -2.01 0.13
CA LEU A 72 -18.02 -2.91 -0.17
C LEU A 72 -18.87 -2.43 -1.35
N ALA A 73 -18.66 -1.20 -1.82
CA ALA A 73 -19.36 -0.68 -2.98
C ALA A 73 -19.08 -1.56 -4.22
N PRO A 74 -20.09 -1.87 -5.06
CA PRO A 74 -19.89 -2.63 -6.30
C PRO A 74 -18.92 -1.97 -7.28
N THR A 75 -18.73 -0.66 -7.14
CA THR A 75 -17.83 0.18 -7.92
C THR A 75 -16.43 0.28 -7.32
N SER A 76 -16.17 -0.37 -6.18
CA SER A 76 -14.87 -0.33 -5.52
C SER A 76 -13.79 -0.87 -6.46
N PRO A 77 -12.73 -0.09 -6.75
CA PRO A 77 -11.57 -0.61 -7.46
C PRO A 77 -10.73 -1.55 -6.57
N CYS A 78 -11.00 -1.56 -5.26
CA CYS A 78 -10.30 -2.34 -4.25
C CYS A 78 -11.08 -3.64 -4.01
N GLY A 79 -10.75 -4.69 -4.75
CA GLY A 79 -11.23 -6.05 -4.49
C GLY A 79 -10.51 -6.72 -3.30
N PRO A 80 -10.88 -7.96 -2.98
CA PRO A 80 -10.17 -8.73 -1.95
C PRO A 80 -8.71 -8.94 -2.33
N LEU A 81 -7.83 -8.97 -1.33
CA LEU A 81 -6.40 -9.15 -1.52
C LEU A 81 -6.13 -10.54 -2.12
N PRO A 82 -5.62 -10.62 -3.37
CA PRO A 82 -5.40 -11.89 -4.01
C PRO A 82 -4.19 -12.60 -3.40
N CYS A 83 -4.28 -13.92 -3.25
CA CYS A 83 -3.10 -14.73 -3.02
C CYS A 83 -2.34 -14.90 -4.33
N GLY A 84 -1.19 -14.23 -4.47
CA GLY A 84 -0.38 -14.26 -5.70
C GLY A 84 0.25 -15.62 -6.00
N TRP A 85 0.32 -16.54 -5.02
CA TRP A 85 0.88 -17.87 -5.18
C TRP A 85 -0.20 -18.94 -4.96
N GLN A 86 -0.74 -19.45 -6.06
CA GLN A 86 -1.80 -20.45 -6.04
C GLN A 86 -1.18 -21.86 -6.10
N VAL A 87 -1.33 -22.64 -5.02
CA VAL A 87 -0.96 -24.07 -5.01
C VAL A 87 -2.21 -24.94 -5.02
N PRO A 88 -2.13 -26.19 -5.50
CA PRO A 88 -3.26 -27.12 -5.45
C PRO A 88 -3.84 -27.24 -4.03
N ASN A 89 -5.16 -27.21 -3.92
CA ASN A 89 -5.94 -27.33 -2.67
C ASN A 89 -5.75 -26.21 -1.64
N ILE A 90 -5.16 -25.07 -2.00
CA ILE A 90 -5.07 -23.93 -1.07
C ILE A 90 -6.45 -23.35 -0.75
N ARG A 91 -6.76 -23.19 0.52
CA ARG A 91 -7.95 -22.46 0.98
C ARG A 91 -7.61 -20.98 1.06
N ILE A 92 -8.19 -20.19 0.16
CA ILE A 92 -8.06 -18.73 0.17
C ILE A 92 -9.31 -18.16 0.82
N PRO A 93 -9.26 -17.69 2.09
CA PRO A 93 -10.37 -16.97 2.68
C PRO A 93 -10.57 -15.63 1.96
N ASN A 94 -11.79 -15.10 2.01
CA ASN A 94 -11.98 -13.71 1.62
C ASN A 94 -11.16 -12.83 2.58
N ALA A 95 -10.35 -11.94 2.05
CA ALA A 95 -9.49 -11.05 2.82
C ALA A 95 -9.64 -9.65 2.24
N ASP A 96 -10.49 -8.86 2.86
CA ASP A 96 -10.71 -7.48 2.47
C ASP A 96 -9.46 -6.64 2.79
N ALA A 97 -9.16 -5.65 1.96
CA ALA A 97 -7.97 -4.82 2.12
C ALA A 97 -8.02 -3.96 3.40
N PHE A 98 -9.21 -3.73 3.93
CA PHE A 98 -9.48 -2.95 5.14
C PHE A 98 -10.47 -3.69 6.04
N ALA A 99 -10.55 -3.28 7.31
CA ALA A 99 -11.53 -3.83 8.24
C ALA A 99 -12.95 -3.38 7.85
N ILE A 100 -13.88 -4.32 7.77
CA ILE A 100 -15.27 -4.08 7.34
C ILE A 100 -16.32 -4.35 8.44
N ASP A 101 -15.92 -4.86 9.61
CA ASP A 101 -16.82 -5.35 10.66
C ASP A 101 -16.43 -5.04 12.11
#